data_AF-A0A139DCT4-F1
#
_entry.id   AF-A0A139DCT4-F1
#
_cell.length_a   1.000
_cell.length_b   1.000
_cell.length_c   1.000
_cell.angle_alpha   90.00
_cell.angle_beta   90.00
_cell.angle_gamma   90.00
#
_symmetry.space_group_name_H-M   'P 1'
#
loop_
_entity.id
_entity.type
_entity.pdbx_description
1 polymer ?
#
loop_
_entity_poly.entity_id
_entity_poly.type
_entity_poly.pdbx_seq_one_letter_code
_entity_poly.pdbx_strand_id
1 'polypeptide(L)'
;MPCRRDAGKLPSTPTQWGILAWLGLAASGLGLYLWNRGACVVDAGTLAVMNNALVPAGLLVNLLIWNRDADLLRLALGGAVIAFSLWVNARFHPRARLAAVPK
;
A
#
# COMPACT_ATOMS: atom_id res chain seq x y z
N MET A 1 35.96 -12.28 6.45
CA MET A 1 35.48 -11.11 7.24
C MET A 1 34.32 -11.56 8.12
N PRO A 2 34.47 -11.63 9.45
CA PRO A 2 33.38 -12.03 10.33
C PRO A 2 32.41 -10.87 10.54
N CYS A 3 31.15 -11.04 10.10
CA CYS A 3 30.02 -10.20 10.53
C CYS A 3 29.75 -10.47 12.02
N ARG A 4 30.50 -9.82 12.91
CA ARG A 4 30.22 -9.84 14.34
C ARG A 4 28.94 -9.05 14.56
N ARG A 5 27.90 -9.67 15.14
CA ARG A 5 26.74 -8.91 15.64
C ARG A 5 27.25 -8.01 16.77
N ASP A 6 27.42 -6.73 16.47
CA ASP A 6 27.79 -5.74 17.48
C ASP A 6 26.58 -5.47 18.39
N ALA A 7 26.59 -6.06 19.59
CA ALA A 7 25.55 -5.85 20.60
C ALA A 7 25.40 -4.37 21.00
N GLY A 8 26.40 -3.53 20.74
CA GLY A 8 26.34 -2.08 20.94
C GLY A 8 25.44 -1.31 19.96
N LYS A 9 24.94 -1.96 18.89
CA LYS A 9 23.94 -1.38 17.96
C LYS A 9 22.51 -1.80 18.28
N LEU A 10 22.29 -2.53 19.37
CA LEU A 10 20.96 -2.84 19.85
C LEU A 10 20.28 -1.55 20.37
N PRO A 11 18.96 -1.45 20.23
CA PRO A 11 18.25 -0.30 20.74
C PRO A 11 18.40 -0.20 22.26
N SER A 12 18.88 0.94 22.71
CA SER A 12 19.22 1.19 24.11
C SER A 12 18.10 1.88 24.87
N THR A 13 17.09 2.39 24.16
CA THR A 13 15.97 3.13 24.76
C THR A 13 14.63 2.38 24.59
N PRO A 14 13.71 2.48 25.56
CA PRO A 14 12.36 1.90 25.44
C PRO A 14 11.61 2.38 24.19
N THR A 15 11.84 3.63 23.77
CA THR A 15 11.24 4.21 22.56
C THR A 15 11.68 3.49 21.29
N GLN A 16 12.96 3.14 21.14
CA GLN A 16 13.44 2.41 19.95
C GLN A 16 12.86 1.00 19.90
N TRP A 17 12.71 0.33 21.06
CA TRP A 17 12.00 -0.95 21.15
C TRP A 17 10.53 -0.80 20.79
N GLY A 18 9.87 0.26 21.25
CA GLY A 18 8.50 0.59 20.88
C GLY A 18 8.32 0.81 19.39
N ILE A 19 9.25 1.54 18.74
CA ILE A 19 9.24 1.74 17.29
C ILE A 19 9.40 0.41 16.55
N LEU A 20 10.33 -0.46 16.96
CA LEU A 20 10.49 -1.78 16.34
C LEU A 20 9.25 -2.66 16.50
N ALA A 21 8.65 -2.66 17.70
CA ALA A 21 7.41 -3.39 17.94
C ALA A 21 6.28 -2.86 17.04
N TRP A 22 6.15 -1.54 16.90
CA TRP A 22 5.16 -0.91 16.02
C TRP A 22 5.41 -1.24 14.55
N LEU A 23 6.64 -1.08 14.06
CA LEU A 23 7.01 -1.37 12.68
C LEU A 23 6.82 -2.86 12.33
N GLY A 24 7.13 -3.75 13.27
CA GLY A 24 6.97 -5.20 13.09
C GLY A 24 5.51 -5.63 13.13
N LEU A 25 4.77 -5.26 14.17
CA LEU A 25 3.41 -5.75 14.38
C LEU A 25 2.36 -4.97 13.57
N ALA A 26 2.35 -3.64 13.70
CA ALA A 26 1.34 -2.82 13.07
C ALA A 26 1.67 -2.57 11.59
N ALA A 27 2.80 -1.93 11.29
CA ALA A 27 3.09 -1.54 9.91
C ALA A 27 3.29 -2.77 9.00
N SER A 28 4.08 -3.74 9.44
CA SER A 28 4.37 -4.93 8.62
C SER A 28 3.34 -6.04 8.82
N GLY A 29 3.11 -6.47 10.06
CA GLY A 29 2.22 -7.61 10.36
C GLY A 29 0.79 -7.36 9.89
N LEU A 30 0.15 -6.29 10.37
CA LEU A 30 -1.20 -5.94 9.96
C LEU A 30 -1.27 -5.50 8.49
N GLY A 31 -0.28 -4.73 8.02
CA GLY A 31 -0.20 -4.29 6.64
C GLY A 31 -0.18 -5.46 5.64
N LEU A 32 0.70 -6.43 5.84
CA LEU A 32 0.80 -7.62 4.99
C LEU A 32 -0.44 -8.51 5.10
N TYR A 33 -1.00 -8.66 6.30
CA TYR A 33 -2.24 -9.41 6.49
C TYR A 33 -3.40 -8.81 5.68
N LEU A 34 -3.61 -7.50 5.78
CA LEU A 34 -4.67 -6.79 5.05
C LEU A 34 -4.41 -6.81 3.54
N TRP A 35 -3.16 -6.65 3.10
CA TRP A 35 -2.79 -6.73 1.69
C TRP A 35 -3.06 -8.13 1.10
N ASN A 36 -2.64 -9.20 1.79
CA ASN A 36 -2.87 -10.57 1.36
C ASN A 36 -4.37 -10.93 1.36
N ARG A 37 -5.12 -10.49 2.36
CA ARG A 37 -6.57 -10.66 2.39
C ARG A 37 -7.25 -9.92 1.24
N GLY A 38 -6.77 -8.71 0.91
CA GLY A 38 -7.20 -7.92 -0.25
C GLY A 38 -6.97 -8.67 -1.56
N ALA A 39 -5.78 -9.26 -1.73
CA ALA A 39 -5.43 -10.06 -2.89
C ALA A 39 -6.34 -11.29 -3.10
N CYS A 40 -6.97 -11.82 -2.04
CA CYS A 40 -7.94 -12.91 -2.16
C CYS A 40 -9.34 -12.45 -2.62
N VAL A 41 -9.68 -11.17 -2.46
CA VAL A 41 -11.02 -10.63 -2.79
C VAL A 41 -11.07 -9.85 -4.11
N VAL A 42 -9.92 -9.55 -4.72
CA VAL A 42 -9.82 -8.84 -6.00
C VAL A 42 -9.07 -9.67 -7.04
N ASP A 43 -9.23 -9.34 -8.32
CA ASP A 43 -8.46 -9.96 -9.40
C ASP A 43 -7.01 -9.45 -9.45
N ALA A 44 -6.14 -10.22 -10.12
CA ALA A 44 -4.72 -9.91 -10.24
C ALA A 44 -4.44 -8.57 -10.92
N GLY A 45 -5.31 -8.13 -11.85
CA GLY A 45 -5.14 -6.85 -12.53
C GLY A 45 -5.51 -5.68 -11.63
N THR A 46 -6.60 -5.77 -10.86
CA THR A 46 -6.91 -4.80 -9.81
C THR A 46 -5.78 -4.70 -8.79
N LEU A 47 -5.18 -5.82 -8.37
CA LEU A 47 -4.06 -5.82 -7.42
C LEU A 47 -2.81 -5.12 -7.98
N ALA A 48 -2.50 -5.34 -9.26
CA ALA A 48 -1.41 -4.66 -9.95
C ALA A 48 -1.63 -3.14 -10.06
N VAL A 49 -2.87 -2.70 -10.30
CA VAL A 49 -3.20 -1.28 -10.34
C VAL A 49 -3.12 -0.64 -8.95
N MET A 50 -3.60 -1.33 -7.90
CA MET A 50 -3.52 -0.84 -6.51
C MET A 50 -2.08 -0.67 -6.01
N ASN A 51 -1.12 -1.46 -6.49
CA ASN A 51 0.29 -1.28 -6.15
C ASN A 51 0.81 0.12 -6.54
N ASN A 52 0.33 0.65 -7.67
CA ASN A 52 0.69 1.98 -8.15
C ASN A 52 -0.09 3.12 -7.48
N ALA A 53 -1.17 2.81 -6.74
CA ALA A 53 -2.00 3.80 -6.06
C ALA A 53 -1.36 4.36 -4.77
N LEU A 54 -0.33 3.71 -4.25
CA LEU A 54 0.35 4.14 -3.01
C LEU A 54 0.96 5.54 -3.13
N VAL A 55 1.61 5.83 -4.26
CA VAL A 55 2.28 7.12 -4.51
C VAL A 55 1.30 8.29 -4.51
N PRO A 56 0.22 8.29 -5.31
CA PRO A 56 -0.76 9.37 -5.29
C PRO A 56 -1.54 9.44 -3.97
N ALA A 57 -1.81 8.32 -3.30
CA ALA A 57 -2.43 8.33 -1.97
C ALA A 57 -1.54 9.06 -0.94
N GLY A 58 -0.22 8.81 -0.96
CA GLY A 58 0.74 9.52 -0.10
C GLY A 58 0.78 11.02 -0.38
N LEU A 59 0.72 11.43 -1.65
CA LEU A 59 0.68 12.84 -2.02
C LEU A 59 -0.62 13.52 -1.55
N LEU A 60 -1.75 12.82 -1.64
CA LEU A 60 -3.05 13.31 -1.17
C LEU A 60 -3.09 13.51 0.35
N VAL A 61 -2.54 12.58 1.13
CA VAL A 61 -2.41 12.72 2.59
C VAL A 61 -1.51 13.91 2.95
N ASN A 62 -0.41 14.09 2.23
CA ASN A 62 0.48 15.23 2.42
C ASN A 62 -0.23 16.57 2.14
N LEU A 63 -1.04 16.63 1.08
CA LEU A 63 -1.87 17.79 0.74
C LEU A 63 -2.89 18.08 1.84
N LEU A 64 -3.59 17.05 2.34
CA LEU A 64 -4.65 17.20 3.33
C LEU A 64 -4.14 17.68 4.70
N ILE A 65 -2.97 17.20 5.14
CA ILE A 65 -2.44 17.52 6.47
C ILE A 65 -1.57 18.79 6.46
N TRP A 66 -0.78 19.00 5.42
CA TRP A 66 0.22 20.07 5.37
C TRP A 66 -0.10 21.19 4.37
N ASN A 67 -1.22 21.12 3.63
CA ASN A 67 -1.70 22.09 2.64
C ASN A 67 -0.58 22.72 1.79
N ARG A 68 0.37 21.88 1.37
CA ARG A 68 1.55 22.30 0.62
C ARG A 68 1.22 22.29 -0.86
N ASP A 69 1.87 23.15 -1.66
CA ASP A 69 1.78 23.24 -3.12
C ASP A 69 2.25 21.94 -3.81
N ALA A 70 1.53 20.84 -3.57
CA ALA A 70 1.64 19.66 -4.38
C ALA A 70 0.94 19.99 -5.71
N ASP A 71 1.64 19.65 -6.77
CA ASP A 71 1.22 19.84 -8.16
C ASP A 71 -0.12 19.10 -8.40
N LEU A 72 -1.24 19.76 -8.11
CA LEU A 72 -2.57 19.16 -8.09
C LEU A 72 -2.92 18.57 -9.46
N LEU A 73 -2.35 19.17 -10.51
CA LEU A 73 -2.41 18.70 -11.88
C LEU A 73 -1.71 17.34 -12.04
N ARG A 74 -0.54 17.11 -11.45
CA ARG A 74 0.14 15.80 -11.46
C ARG A 74 -0.64 14.75 -10.67
N LEU A 75 -1.22 15.13 -9.53
CA LEU A 75 -2.07 14.23 -8.74
C LEU A 75 -3.33 13.83 -9.51
N ALA A 76 -3.98 14.79 -10.17
CA ALA A 76 -5.16 14.54 -10.99
C ALA A 76 -4.83 13.66 -12.19
N LEU A 77 -3.74 13.93 -12.91
CA LEU A 77 -3.30 13.12 -14.04
C LEU A 77 -2.92 11.69 -13.61
N GLY A 78 -2.12 11.54 -12.55
CA GLY A 78 -1.76 10.23 -12.02
C GLY A 78 -2.98 9.43 -11.54
N GLY A 79 -3.91 10.09 -10.84
CA GLY A 79 -5.17 9.48 -10.41
C GLY A 79 -6.07 9.08 -11.58
N ALA A 80 -6.16 9.92 -12.61
CA ALA A 80 -6.93 9.63 -13.82
C ALA A 80 -6.39 8.42 -14.58
N VAL A 81 -5.06 8.29 -14.69
CA VAL A 81 -4.42 7.11 -15.32
C VAL A 81 -4.74 5.84 -14.54
N ILE A 82 -4.64 5.86 -13.21
CA ILE A 82 -4.96 4.72 -12.36
C ILE A 82 -6.45 4.34 -12.46
N ALA A 83 -7.34 5.32 -12.43
CA ALA A 83 -8.79 5.10 -12.59
C ALA A 83 -9.12 4.53 -13.98
N PHE A 84 -8.46 5.02 -15.03
CA PHE A 84 -8.60 4.50 -16.38
C PHE A 84 -8.10 3.05 -16.48
N SER A 85 -6.96 2.72 -15.87
CA SER A 85 -6.45 1.35 -15.80
C SER A 85 -7.42 0.40 -15.09
N LEU A 86 -8.03 0.81 -13.97
CA LEU A 86 -9.10 0.05 -13.31
C LEU A 86 -10.32 -0.13 -14.20
N TRP A 87 -10.75 0.93 -14.88
CA TRP A 87 -11.91 0.89 -15.77
C TRP A 87 -11.69 -0.08 -16.94
N VAL A 88 -10.52 -0.02 -17.58
CA VAL A 88 -10.09 -0.99 -18.60
C VAL A 88 -10.10 -2.40 -18.01
N ASN A 89 -9.42 -2.62 -16.89
CA ASN A 89 -9.35 -3.94 -16.25
C ASN A 89 -10.75 -4.51 -15.94
N ALA A 90 -11.65 -3.71 -15.36
CA ALA A 90 -13.04 -4.12 -15.08
C ALA A 90 -13.86 -4.37 -16.36
N ARG A 91 -13.64 -3.59 -17.42
CA ARG A 91 -14.36 -3.71 -18.69
C ARG A 91 -13.96 -4.96 -19.49
N PHE A 92 -12.69 -5.36 -19.42
CA PHE A 92 -12.15 -6.53 -20.14
C PHE A 92 -12.14 -7.82 -19.29
N HIS A 93 -12.24 -7.72 -17.95
CA HIS A 93 -12.41 -8.86 -17.04
C HIS A 93 -13.75 -8.86 -16.25
N PRO A 94 -14.94 -8.90 -16.89
CA PRO A 94 -16.23 -8.95 -16.17
C PRO A 94 -16.48 -10.26 -15.38
N ARG A 95 -15.71 -11.32 -15.67
CA ARG A 95 -15.98 -12.69 -15.20
C ARG A 95 -15.60 -12.97 -13.74
N ALA A 96 -14.83 -12.08 -13.09
CA ALA A 96 -14.50 -12.25 -11.67
C ALA A 96 -15.71 -12.05 -10.74
N ARG A 97 -16.74 -11.30 -11.17
CA ARG A 97 -17.99 -11.13 -10.41
C ARG A 97 -18.90 -12.35 -10.39
N LEU A 98 -18.76 -13.30 -11.33
CA LEU A 98 -19.65 -14.46 -11.46
C LEU A 98 -19.24 -15.65 -10.56
N ALA A 99 -18.03 -15.67 -10.01
CA ALA A 99 -17.55 -16.74 -9.14
C ALA A 99 -17.86 -16.53 -7.64
N ALA A 100 -18.40 -15.36 -7.27
CA ALA A 100 -18.76 -15.01 -5.89
C ALA A 100 -20.23 -15.27 -5.55
N VAL A 101 -21.00 -15.92 -6.44
CA VAL A 101 -22.32 -16.46 -6.08
C VAL A 101 -22.08 -17.82 -5.41
N PRO A 102 -22.31 -17.95 -4.09
CA PRO A 102 -22.25 -19.24 -3.44
C PRO A 102 -23.39 -20.12 -3.97
N LYS A 103 -23.07 -21.38 -4.27
CA LYS A 103 -24.08 -22.44 -4.31
C LYS A 103 -24.28 -22.98 -2.90
#